data_AF-A0A2K6QMQ1-F1
#
_entry.id   AF-A0A2K6QMQ1-F1
#
_cell.length_a   1.000
_cell.length_b   1.000
_cell.length_c   1.000
_cell.angle_alpha   90.00
_cell.angle_beta   90.00
_cell.angle_gamma   90.00
#
_symmetry.space_group_name_H-M   'P 1'
#
loop_
_entity.id
_entity.type
_entity.pdbx_description
1 polymer ?
#
loop_
_entity_poly.entity_id
_entity_poly.type
_entity_poly.pdbx_seq_one_letter_code
_entity_poly.pdbx_strand_id
1 'polypeptide(L)'
;MVPATGTAAYFQRGSPFWFTVITLSFGYYTWVVFWPQSIPYQSLGPLGPFTQYLVDHHHTLLRNGYWLAWLIHVGESLYAIVLCKQNELRIQIKMRKLILRDTE
;
A
#
# COMPACT_ATOMS: atom_id res chain seq x y z
N MET A 1 -27.01 -24.53 5.96
CA MET A 1 -26.23 -23.57 6.75
C MET A 1 -26.58 -22.18 6.24
N VAL A 2 -27.40 -21.44 6.98
CA VAL A 2 -27.92 -20.13 6.55
C VAL A 2 -26.79 -19.10 6.69
N PRO A 3 -26.48 -18.28 5.67
CA PRO A 3 -25.49 -17.23 5.82
C PRO A 3 -26.06 -16.16 6.74
N ALA A 4 -25.36 -15.88 7.84
CA ALA A 4 -25.73 -14.81 8.75
C ALA A 4 -25.65 -13.47 8.01
N THR A 5 -26.82 -12.94 7.65
CA THR A 5 -27.07 -11.55 7.28
C THR A 5 -26.78 -10.68 8.51
N GLY A 6 -25.54 -10.18 8.66
CA GLY A 6 -25.25 -9.30 9.80
C GLY A 6 -23.83 -8.78 9.98
N THR A 7 -22.80 -9.35 9.35
CA THR A 7 -21.44 -8.79 9.46
C THR A 7 -21.13 -7.94 8.24
N ALA A 8 -21.31 -6.64 8.37
CA ALA A 8 -20.88 -5.68 7.39
C ALA A 8 -19.38 -5.89 7.08
N ALA A 9 -19.09 -6.34 5.86
CA ALA A 9 -17.75 -6.60 5.36
C ALA A 9 -17.03 -5.28 5.04
N TYR A 10 -16.91 -4.38 6.03
CA TYR A 10 -16.31 -3.05 5.86
C TYR A 10 -14.80 -3.12 5.52
N PHE A 11 -14.15 -4.24 5.85
CA PHE A 11 -12.75 -4.49 5.49
C PHE A 11 -12.64 -5.84 4.77
N GLN A 12 -12.77 -5.81 3.44
CA GLN A 12 -12.37 -6.95 2.62
C GLN A 12 -10.83 -7.00 2.57
N ARG A 13 -10.26 -8.16 2.91
CA ARG A 13 -8.82 -8.39 2.76
C ARG A 13 -8.48 -8.28 1.27
N GLY A 14 -7.58 -7.37 0.92
CA GLY A 14 -7.12 -7.23 -0.46
C GLY A 14 -6.52 -8.54 -1.00
N SER A 15 -6.54 -8.72 -2.32
CA SER A 15 -6.09 -9.97 -2.94
C SER A 15 -4.63 -10.29 -2.55
N PRO A 16 -4.35 -11.48 -1.99
CA PRO A 16 -2.99 -11.87 -1.63
C PRO A 16 -2.05 -11.94 -2.84
N PHE A 17 -2.61 -12.15 -4.03
CA PHE A 17 -1.88 -12.07 -5.30
C PHE A 17 -1.31 -10.66 -5.51
N TRP A 18 -2.13 -9.62 -5.38
CA TRP A 18 -1.70 -8.23 -5.53
C TRP A 18 -0.69 -7.83 -4.45
N PHE A 19 -0.89 -8.25 -3.21
CA PHE A 19 0.11 -8.03 -2.15
C PHE A 19 1.46 -8.64 -2.48
N THR A 20 1.49 -9.86 -3.02
CA THR A 20 2.73 -10.54 -3.42
C THR A 20 3.41 -9.81 -4.56
N VAL A 21 2.66 -9.45 -5.61
CA VAL A 21 3.18 -8.71 -6.77
C VAL A 21 3.78 -7.37 -6.35
N ILE A 22 3.08 -6.61 -5.49
CA ILE A 22 3.55 -5.30 -4.98
C ILE A 22 4.82 -5.49 -4.15
N THR A 23 4.84 -6.47 -3.25
CA THR A 23 5.99 -6.74 -2.37
C THR A 23 7.22 -7.13 -3.18
N LEU A 24 7.08 -8.03 -4.16
CA LEU A 24 8.18 -8.43 -5.03
C LEU A 24 8.68 -7.26 -5.89
N SER A 25 7.78 -6.44 -6.41
CA SER A 25 8.13 -5.26 -7.21
C SER A 25 8.89 -4.22 -6.38
N PHE A 26 8.41 -3.92 -5.16
CA PHE A 26 9.11 -3.03 -4.23
C PHE A 26 10.46 -3.60 -3.79
N GLY A 27 10.53 -4.91 -3.55
CA GLY A 27 11.79 -5.60 -3.22
C GLY A 27 12.81 -5.49 -4.34
N TYR A 28 12.40 -5.76 -5.58
CA TYR A 28 13.25 -5.58 -6.77
C TYR A 28 13.69 -4.13 -6.91
N TYR A 29 12.78 -3.16 -6.75
CA TYR A 29 13.12 -1.74 -6.84
C TYR A 29 14.11 -1.30 -5.76
N THR A 30 13.94 -1.77 -4.52
CA THR A 30 14.88 -1.56 -3.42
C THR A 30 16.25 -2.15 -3.78
N TRP A 31 16.28 -3.36 -4.33
CA TRP A 31 17.51 -4.01 -4.77
C TRP A 31 18.22 -3.19 -5.84
N VAL A 32 17.49 -2.69 -6.86
CA VAL A 32 18.04 -1.81 -7.92
C VAL A 32 18.63 -0.53 -7.34
N VAL A 33 17.97 0.07 -6.34
CA VAL A 33 18.40 1.34 -5.75
C VAL A 33 19.65 1.19 -4.87
N PHE A 34 19.70 0.15 -4.03
CA PHE A 34 20.76 -0.02 -3.03
C PHE A 34 21.91 -0.91 -3.49
N TRP A 35 21.65 -1.87 -4.38
CA TRP A 35 22.63 -2.83 -4.84
C TRP A 35 22.46 -3.14 -6.34
N PRO A 36 22.64 -2.13 -7.22
CA PRO A 36 22.52 -2.32 -8.67
C PRO A 36 23.55 -3.33 -9.21
N GLN A 37 24.75 -3.38 -8.63
CA GLN A 37 25.87 -4.18 -9.14
C GLN A 37 25.68 -5.70 -9.06
N SER A 38 24.75 -6.22 -8.22
CA SER A 38 24.44 -7.67 -8.21
C SER A 38 23.31 -8.05 -9.16
N ILE A 39 22.74 -7.09 -9.89
CA ILE A 39 21.62 -7.38 -10.77
C ILE A 39 22.19 -7.97 -12.07
N PRO A 40 21.79 -9.20 -12.45
CA PRO A 40 22.21 -9.78 -13.71
C PRO A 40 21.43 -9.11 -14.85
N TYR A 41 21.84 -7.89 -15.23
CA TYR A 41 21.21 -7.09 -16.29
C TYR A 41 21.13 -7.87 -17.62
N GLN A 42 22.10 -8.75 -17.88
CA GLN A 42 22.10 -9.59 -19.09
C GLN A 42 21.02 -10.68 -19.09
N SER A 43 20.51 -11.10 -17.93
CA SER A 43 19.46 -12.14 -17.81
C SER A 43 18.05 -11.56 -17.77
N LEU A 44 17.90 -10.24 -17.63
CA LEU A 44 16.63 -9.51 -17.56
C LEU A 44 16.02 -9.19 -18.95
N GLY A 45 16.67 -9.63 -20.03
CA GLY A 45 16.23 -9.33 -21.39
C GLY A 45 16.25 -7.82 -21.68
N PRO A 46 15.28 -7.26 -22.42
CA PRO A 46 15.29 -5.84 -22.82
C PRO A 46 15.16 -4.86 -21.64
N LEU A 47 14.66 -5.31 -20.49
CA LEU A 47 14.58 -4.50 -19.27
C LEU A 47 15.95 -4.30 -18.62
N GLY A 48 16.90 -5.20 -18.84
CA GLY A 48 18.27 -5.10 -18.35
C GLY A 48 18.96 -3.78 -18.73
N PRO A 49 19.19 -3.51 -20.02
CA PRO A 49 19.86 -2.29 -20.48
C PRO A 49 19.07 -1.01 -20.15
N PHE A 50 17.73 -1.06 -20.11
CA PHE A 50 16.90 0.07 -19.67
C PHE A 50 17.15 0.40 -18.19
N THR A 51 17.13 -0.62 -17.32
CA THR A 51 17.37 -0.44 -15.88
C THR A 51 18.82 0.02 -15.63
N GLN A 52 19.78 -0.52 -16.36
CA GLN A 52 21.19 -0.14 -16.28
C GLN A 52 21.41 1.32 -16.70
N TYR A 53 20.76 1.77 -17.78
CA TYR A 53 20.81 3.18 -18.20
C TYR A 53 20.23 4.12 -17.12
N LEU A 54 19.09 3.74 -16.51
CA LEU A 54 18.49 4.51 -15.42
C LEU A 54 19.38 4.57 -14.18
N VAL A 55 20.06 3.46 -13.85
CA VAL A 55 21.02 3.39 -12.74
C VAL A 55 22.20 4.31 -13.04
N ASP A 56 22.89 4.10 -14.16
CA ASP A 56 24.15 4.79 -14.46
C ASP A 56 23.99 6.31 -14.69
N HIS A 57 22.90 6.76 -15.33
CA HIS A 57 22.66 8.19 -15.61
C HIS A 57 21.75 8.91 -14.61
N HIS A 58 20.86 8.17 -13.93
CA HIS A 58 19.76 8.76 -13.16
C HIS A 58 19.57 8.14 -11.77
N HIS A 59 20.67 7.76 -11.12
CA HIS A 59 20.67 7.25 -9.74
C HIS A 59 19.89 8.14 -8.76
N THR A 60 19.94 9.47 -8.93
CA THR A 60 19.17 10.43 -8.12
C THR A 60 17.66 10.31 -8.35
N LEU A 61 17.21 10.06 -9.59
CA LEU A 61 15.79 9.85 -9.89
C LEU A 61 15.28 8.53 -9.30
N LEU A 62 16.08 7.46 -9.33
CA LEU A 62 15.73 6.18 -8.70
C LEU A 62 15.60 6.32 -7.19
N ARG A 63 16.53 7.01 -6.54
CA ARG A 63 16.46 7.27 -5.10
C ARG A 63 15.29 8.18 -4.72
N ASN A 64 15.02 9.21 -5.52
CA ASN A 64 13.88 10.10 -5.30
C ASN A 64 12.54 9.38 -5.53
N GLY A 65 12.45 8.54 -6.56
CA GLY A 65 11.30 7.70 -6.84
C GLY A 65 11.02 6.69 -5.73
N TYR A 66 12.07 6.10 -5.14
CA TYR A 66 11.97 5.25 -3.96
C TYR A 66 11.38 5.97 -2.76
N TRP A 67 11.91 7.13 -2.42
CA TRP A 67 11.37 7.95 -1.33
C TRP A 67 9.93 8.39 -1.60
N LEU A 68 9.62 8.76 -2.84
CA LEU A 68 8.26 9.15 -3.23
C LEU A 68 7.27 7.98 -3.08
N ALA A 69 7.63 6.79 -3.56
CA ALA A 69 6.81 5.59 -3.45
C ALA A 69 6.54 5.20 -1.99
N TRP A 70 7.58 5.29 -1.14
CA TRP A 70 7.46 5.12 0.31
C TRP A 70 6.54 6.17 0.94
N LEU A 71 6.70 7.45 0.60
CA LEU A 71 5.87 8.52 1.13
C LEU A 71 4.40 8.35 0.76
N ILE A 72 4.10 7.92 -0.47
CA ILE A 72 2.74 7.63 -0.92
C ILE A 72 2.15 6.47 -0.11
N HIS A 73 2.84 5.34 -0.02
CA HIS A 73 2.33 4.15 0.69
C HIS A 73 2.13 4.41 2.18
N VAL A 74 3.07 5.13 2.83
CA VAL A 74 2.94 5.53 4.23
C VAL A 74 1.81 6.55 4.39
N GLY A 75 1.70 7.52 3.49
CA GLY A 75 0.63 8.52 3.49
C GLY A 75 -0.76 7.91 3.37
N GLU A 76 -0.95 6.98 2.43
CA GLU A 76 -2.21 6.24 2.26
C GLU A 76 -2.54 5.38 3.48
N SER A 77 -1.53 4.72 4.07
CA SER A 77 -1.70 3.91 5.28
C SER A 77 -2.12 4.77 6.48
N LEU A 78 -1.47 5.92 6.67
CA LEU A 78 -1.84 6.89 7.72
C LEU A 78 -3.23 7.47 7.48
N TYR A 79 -3.55 7.82 6.23
CA TYR A 79 -4.87 8.30 5.85
C TYR A 79 -5.95 7.27 6.16
N ALA A 80 -5.74 5.99 5.84
CA ALA A 80 -6.65 4.92 6.17
C ALA A 80 -6.85 4.77 7.68
N ILE A 81 -5.79 4.86 8.49
CA ILE A 81 -5.89 4.81 9.96
C ILE A 81 -6.72 5.98 10.49
N VAL A 82 -6.43 7.20 10.03
CA VAL A 82 -7.17 8.41 10.45
C VAL A 82 -8.64 8.30 10.04
N LEU A 83 -8.92 7.88 8.81
CA LEU A 83 -10.27 7.71 8.30
C LEU A 83 -11.04 6.63 9.09
N CYS A 84 -10.40 5.51 9.43
CA CYS A 84 -10.99 4.48 10.28
C CYS A 84 -11.36 5.03 11.65
N LYS A 85 -10.45 5.76 12.30
CA LYS A 85 -10.67 6.36 13.61
C LYS A 85 -11.80 7.40 13.59
N GLN A 86 -11.84 8.24 12.55
CA GLN A 86 -12.91 9.24 12.39
C GLN A 86 -14.28 8.59 12.12
N ASN A 87 -14.32 7.53 11.30
CA ASN A 87 -15.56 6.81 11.02
C ASN A 87 -16.07 6.05 12.25
N GLU A 88 -15.17 5.42 13.02
CA GLU A 88 -15.52 4.73 14.27
C GLU A 88 -16.11 5.71 15.30
N LEU A 89 -15.43 6.84 15.53
CA LEU A 89 -15.93 7.91 16.42
C LEU A 89 -17.30 8.44 15.96
N ARG A 90 -17.49 8.61 14.65
CA ARG A 90 -18.75 9.08 14.07
C ARG A 90 -19.89 8.09 14.31
N ILE A 91 -19.65 6.79 14.14
CA ILE A 91 -20.65 5.73 14.39
C ILE A 91 -21.02 5.71 15.88
N GLN A 92 -20.04 5.76 16.78
CA GLN A 92 -20.26 5.78 18.23
C GLN A 92 -21.14 6.97 18.68
N ILE A 93 -20.86 8.18 18.18
CA ILE A 93 -21.65 9.38 18.50
C ILE A 93 -23.09 9.25 17.99
N LYS A 94 -23.27 8.75 16.75
CA LYS A 94 -24.60 8.58 16.15
C LYS A 94 -25.42 7.53 16.91
N MET A 95 -24.80 6.44 17.32
CA MET A 95 -25.44 5.36 18.10
C MET A 95 -25.86 5.86 19.49
N ARG A 96 -24.99 6.59 20.19
CA ARG A 96 -25.32 7.21 21.49
C ARG A 96 -26.51 8.17 21.40
N LYS A 97 -26.59 9.00 20.34
CA LYS A 97 -27.73 9.90 20.12
C LYS A 97 -29.04 9.17 19.85
N LEU A 98 -29.00 8.01 19.17
CA LEU A 98 -30.19 7.20 18.91
C LEU A 98 -30.72 6.55 20.19
N ILE A 99 -29.83 6.02 21.04
CA ILE A 99 -30.22 5.44 22.33
C ILE A 99 -30.88 6.50 23.22
N LEU A 100 -30.28 7.69 23.34
CA LEU A 100 -30.85 8.77 24.14
C LEU A 100 -32.23 9.21 23.63
N ARG A 101 -32.42 9.26 22.30
CA ARG A 101 -33.71 9.59 21.68
C ARG A 101 -34.80 8.55 21.96
N ASP A 102 -34.46 7.28 22.05
CA ASP A 102 -35.42 6.19 22.33
C ASP A 102 -35.82 6.13 23.81
N THR A 103 -35.08 6.83 24.68
CA THR A 103 -35.31 6.87 26.14
C THR A 103 -36.21 8.04 26.57
N GLU A 104 -36.46 9.01 25.68
CA GLU A 104 -37.34 10.19 25.89
C GLU A 104 -38.74 9.95 25.30
#